data_AF-A0A537RRL1-F1
#
_entry.id   AF-A0A537RRL1-F1
#
_cell.length_a   1.000
_cell.length_b   1.000
_cell.length_c   1.000
_cell.angle_alpha   90.00
_cell.angle_beta   90.00
_cell.angle_gamma   90.00
#
_symmetry.space_group_name_H-M   'P 1'
#
loop_
_entity.id
_entity.type
_entity.pdbx_description
1 polymer ?
#
loop_
_entity_poly.entity_id
_entity_poly.type
_entity_poly.pdbx_seq_one_letter_code
_entity_poly.pdbx_strand_id
1 'polypeptide(L)'
;MRMRLRLRSRLGRCQPQPMGLGSMPARPCVVITRPTAGPAYEFPQNPGHLPQPMSGLIAIIERRPEAAFAAFLALHLVIWTALPALLYPNLPLDLIEALTCGREWQLGYDKLPPLPWWLVELVYRMVGHDVAYYALAQIAVVLAFAIVWLTAGELVGAVGALVAVLILDGLHYFHFTAAKFNHDVIQLPLWALAGYAFHAALRRGRMGHWVLLGCAIGVALWAKYFVIVLAAPLALFLLLDRQARPALATAGPYIALALALLIMAPHLVWLVRNDFLPFAYASARAAPSIMSCIRWCLRSGNWRFYCRRSRLLPPLFGRGPKEKRRRCRLRRRPMPSTAAS
;
A
#
# COMPACT_ATOMS: atom_id res chain seq x y z
N MET A 1 56.92 26.74 16.11
CA MET A 1 56.36 26.76 14.73
C MET A 1 54.88 27.16 14.84
N ARG A 2 54.57 28.47 14.69
CA ARG A 2 53.22 29.04 14.83
C ARG A 2 52.69 29.36 13.43
N MET A 3 51.61 28.71 13.00
CA MET A 3 51.01 28.93 11.69
C MET A 3 49.78 29.86 11.82
N ARG A 4 49.93 31.12 11.37
CA ARG A 4 48.84 32.10 11.24
C ARG A 4 48.19 31.95 9.86
N LEU A 5 46.93 31.58 9.80
CA LEU A 5 46.11 31.67 8.57
C LEU A 5 45.58 33.09 8.41
N ARG A 6 46.03 33.79 7.36
CA ARG A 6 45.45 35.05 6.86
C ARG A 6 44.42 34.72 5.78
N LEU A 7 43.14 34.99 6.03
CA LEU A 7 42.10 35.02 5.00
C LEU A 7 42.12 36.39 4.30
N ARG A 8 42.49 36.40 3.00
CA ARG A 8 42.35 37.55 2.10
C ARG A 8 40.94 37.54 1.50
N SER A 9 40.17 38.59 1.75
CA SER A 9 38.91 38.91 1.08
C SER A 9 39.20 39.40 -0.35
N ARG A 10 38.59 38.77 -1.37
CA ARG A 10 38.54 39.27 -2.74
C ARG A 10 37.31 40.18 -2.89
N LEU A 11 37.54 41.48 -2.93
CA LEU A 11 36.59 42.47 -3.44
C LEU A 11 36.79 42.58 -4.95
N GLY A 12 35.80 42.15 -5.73
CA GLY A 12 35.76 42.38 -7.18
C GLY A 12 35.43 43.84 -7.47
N ARG A 13 36.36 44.54 -8.15
CA ARG A 13 36.14 45.87 -8.74
C ARG A 13 35.46 45.69 -10.10
N CYS A 14 34.37 46.40 -10.36
CA CYS A 14 33.88 46.65 -11.72
C CYS A 14 34.50 47.95 -12.25
N GLN A 15 35.17 47.87 -13.40
CA GLN A 15 35.58 49.03 -14.22
C GLN A 15 34.42 49.50 -15.12
N PRO A 16 34.34 50.80 -15.48
CA PRO A 16 33.40 51.28 -16.49
C PRO A 16 34.04 51.32 -17.90
N GLN A 17 33.25 51.01 -18.94
CA GLN A 17 33.54 51.34 -20.35
C GLN A 17 32.45 52.29 -20.90
N PRO A 18 32.75 53.08 -21.96
CA PRO A 18 32.04 54.32 -22.26
C PRO A 18 30.82 54.20 -23.20
N MET A 19 30.04 55.28 -23.19
CA MET A 19 28.72 55.51 -23.79
C MET A 19 28.59 55.28 -25.31
N GLY A 20 27.41 54.78 -25.71
CA GLY A 20 26.80 54.93 -27.04
C GLY A 20 25.29 55.13 -26.91
N LEU A 21 24.77 56.12 -27.63
CA LEU A 21 23.42 56.73 -27.55
C LEU A 21 22.24 55.74 -27.66
N GLY A 22 21.21 55.94 -26.83
CA GLY A 22 19.89 55.34 -26.99
C GLY A 22 19.03 55.50 -25.74
N SER A 23 18.15 56.50 -25.73
CA SER A 23 17.27 56.88 -24.63
C SER A 23 16.21 55.82 -24.29
N MET A 24 16.19 55.35 -23.04
CA MET A 24 15.01 54.81 -22.35
C MET A 24 15.00 55.28 -20.89
N PRO A 25 13.81 55.55 -20.29
CA PRO A 25 13.73 56.10 -18.94
C PRO A 25 14.18 55.08 -17.89
N ALA A 26 14.95 55.55 -16.92
CA ALA A 26 15.51 54.79 -15.83
C ALA A 26 14.41 54.07 -15.02
N ARG A 27 14.53 52.75 -14.89
CA ARG A 27 13.81 51.99 -13.86
C ARG A 27 14.40 52.36 -12.49
N PRO A 28 13.58 52.63 -11.46
CA PRO A 28 14.12 52.90 -10.13
C PRO A 28 14.84 51.65 -9.62
N CYS A 29 16.14 51.81 -9.31
CA CYS A 29 16.89 50.82 -8.55
C CYS A 29 16.24 50.68 -7.17
N VAL A 30 15.51 49.59 -6.96
CA VAL A 30 15.08 49.19 -5.62
C VAL A 30 16.33 48.74 -4.87
N VAL A 31 16.83 49.61 -3.99
CA VAL A 31 17.84 49.25 -3.01
C VAL A 31 17.16 48.30 -2.02
N ILE A 32 17.42 47.01 -2.15
CA ILE A 32 17.08 46.02 -1.13
C ILE A 32 18.01 46.28 0.05
N THR A 33 17.57 47.11 0.99
CA THR A 33 18.19 47.20 2.31
C THR A 33 18.04 45.84 2.99
N ARG A 34 19.14 45.27 3.47
CA ARG A 34 19.10 44.05 4.29
C ARG A 34 18.20 44.30 5.49
N PRO A 35 17.33 43.36 5.89
CA PRO A 35 16.61 43.49 7.15
C PRO A 35 17.66 43.61 8.27
N THR A 36 17.49 44.63 9.11
CA THR A 36 18.23 44.75 10.37
C THR A 36 18.06 43.46 11.16
N ALA A 37 19.18 42.90 11.64
CA ALA A 37 19.19 41.71 12.47
C ALA A 37 18.23 41.88 13.66
N GLY A 38 17.11 41.17 13.64
CA GLY A 38 16.31 40.94 14.83
C GLY A 38 17.12 40.07 15.82
N PRO A 39 16.73 40.04 17.11
CA PRO A 39 17.42 39.21 18.09
C PRO A 39 17.48 37.78 17.57
N ALA A 40 18.68 37.21 17.56
CA ALA A 40 18.88 35.82 17.22
C ALA A 40 18.00 34.99 18.16
N TYR A 41 17.03 34.27 17.60
CA TYR A 41 16.39 33.17 18.33
C TYR A 41 17.47 32.12 18.58
N GLU A 42 18.09 32.20 19.75
CA GLU A 42 19.03 31.21 20.24
C GLU A 42 18.19 29.96 20.59
N PHE A 43 18.17 28.99 19.68
CA PHE A 43 17.61 27.68 19.99
C PHE A 43 18.39 27.11 21.19
N PRO A 44 17.72 26.72 22.29
CA PRO A 44 18.40 26.09 23.41
C PRO A 44 19.05 24.79 22.91
N GLN A 45 20.38 24.79 22.77
CA GLN A 45 21.15 23.56 22.61
C GLN A 45 21.23 22.87 23.97
N ASN A 46 20.11 22.35 24.45
CA ASN A 46 20.11 21.39 25.52
C ASN A 46 20.05 20.02 24.85
N PRO A 47 21.17 19.33 24.59
CA PRO A 47 21.12 17.94 24.17
C PRO A 47 20.51 17.19 25.34
N GLY A 48 19.20 16.93 25.26
CA GLY A 48 18.49 16.15 26.26
C GLY A 48 19.29 14.88 26.51
N HIS A 49 19.88 14.80 27.70
CA HIS A 49 20.68 13.66 28.11
C HIS A 49 19.70 12.49 28.22
N LEU A 50 19.60 11.68 27.16
CA LEU A 50 18.85 10.43 27.24
C LEU A 50 19.40 9.63 28.42
N PRO A 51 18.56 8.93 29.20
CA PRO A 51 19.03 8.08 30.27
C PRO A 51 20.13 7.15 29.74
N GLN A 52 21.29 7.08 30.43
CA GLN A 52 22.46 6.26 30.06
C GLN A 52 22.14 4.83 29.57
N PRO A 53 21.12 4.09 30.08
CA PRO A 53 20.77 2.79 29.51
C PRO A 53 20.21 2.86 28.07
N MET A 54 19.48 3.93 27.71
CA MET A 54 18.93 4.11 26.37
C MET A 54 20.01 4.43 25.34
N SER A 55 21.02 5.23 25.71
CA SER A 55 22.16 5.51 24.82
C SER A 55 23.00 4.25 24.56
N GLY A 56 23.18 3.40 25.58
CA GLY A 56 23.86 2.12 25.44
C GLY A 56 23.15 1.14 24.51
N LEU A 57 21.82 1.00 24.64
CA LEU A 57 21.02 0.11 23.79
C LEU A 57 21.02 0.56 22.32
N ILE A 58 20.83 1.85 22.08
CA ILE A 58 20.86 2.42 20.72
C ILE A 58 22.24 2.16 20.10
N ALA A 59 23.32 2.39 20.83
CA ALA A 59 24.67 2.13 20.35
C ALA A 59 24.91 0.64 20.03
N ILE A 60 24.30 -0.30 20.74
CA ILE A 60 24.38 -1.74 20.44
C ILE A 60 23.63 -2.06 19.14
N ILE A 61 22.42 -1.52 18.98
CA ILE A 61 21.59 -1.71 17.78
C ILE A 61 22.30 -1.16 16.54
N GLU A 62 22.89 0.04 16.65
CA GLU A 62 23.65 0.66 15.56
C GLU A 62 24.89 -0.16 15.18
N ARG A 63 25.55 -0.79 16.17
CA ARG A 63 26.72 -1.65 15.92
C ARG A 63 26.38 -2.99 15.28
N ARG A 64 25.20 -3.56 15.57
CA ARG A 64 24.77 -4.89 15.08
C ARG A 64 23.30 -4.90 14.66
N PRO A 65 22.95 -4.18 13.58
CA PRO A 65 21.55 -4.04 13.15
C PRO A 65 20.94 -5.37 12.69
N GLU A 66 21.72 -6.28 12.10
CA GLU A 66 21.25 -7.60 11.67
C GLU A 66 20.86 -8.49 12.85
N ALA A 67 21.64 -8.47 13.94
CA ALA A 67 21.34 -9.24 15.15
C ALA A 67 20.10 -8.68 15.86
N ALA A 68 19.96 -7.34 15.91
CA ALA A 68 18.78 -6.69 16.44
C ALA A 68 17.53 -7.06 15.63
N PHE A 69 17.64 -7.08 14.30
CA PHE A 69 16.56 -7.51 13.41
C PHE A 69 16.16 -8.97 13.64
N ALA A 70 17.13 -9.89 13.70
CA ALA A 70 16.86 -11.31 13.95
C ALA A 70 16.19 -11.53 15.33
N ALA A 71 16.67 -10.85 16.37
CA ALA A 71 16.06 -10.89 17.69
C ALA A 71 14.62 -10.35 17.68
N PHE A 72 14.39 -9.24 16.97
CA PHE A 72 13.04 -8.69 16.79
C PHE A 72 12.10 -9.67 16.08
N LEU A 73 12.53 -10.30 14.97
CA LEU A 73 11.71 -11.29 14.27
C LEU A 73 11.35 -12.48 15.14
N ALA A 74 12.33 -13.00 15.90
CA ALA A 74 12.10 -14.10 16.83
C ALA A 74 11.10 -13.71 17.93
N LEU A 75 11.27 -12.51 18.51
CA LEU A 75 10.36 -12.00 19.53
C LEU A 75 8.94 -11.80 18.98
N HIS A 76 8.80 -11.18 17.80
CA HIS A 76 7.52 -10.97 17.15
C HIS A 76 6.82 -12.32 16.87
N LEU A 77 7.54 -13.27 16.27
CA LEU A 77 7.04 -14.61 15.98
C LEU A 77 6.52 -15.31 17.24
N VAL A 78 7.31 -15.30 18.33
CA VAL A 78 6.95 -15.96 19.59
C VAL A 78 5.76 -15.27 20.24
N ILE A 79 5.81 -13.95 20.41
CA ILE A 79 4.76 -13.19 21.11
C ILE A 79 3.43 -13.30 20.37
N TRP A 80 3.42 -13.05 19.06
CA TRP A 80 2.18 -13.02 18.28
C TRP A 80 1.65 -14.41 17.89
N THR A 81 2.43 -15.46 18.13
CA THR A 81 1.93 -16.85 18.11
C THR A 81 1.36 -17.24 19.47
N ALA A 82 2.06 -16.94 20.56
CA ALA A 82 1.68 -17.34 21.91
C ALA A 82 0.46 -16.56 22.43
N LEU A 83 0.37 -15.25 22.18
CA LEU A 83 -0.72 -14.43 22.69
C LEU A 83 -2.10 -14.91 22.20
N PRO A 84 -2.36 -15.10 20.89
CA PRO A 84 -3.64 -15.64 20.44
C PRO A 84 -3.88 -17.07 20.94
N ALA A 85 -2.84 -17.92 20.98
CA ALA A 85 -2.97 -19.29 21.46
C ALA A 85 -3.40 -19.37 22.94
N LEU A 86 -2.98 -18.42 23.77
CA LEU A 86 -3.32 -18.38 25.19
C LEU A 86 -4.61 -17.61 25.48
N LEU A 87 -4.93 -16.59 24.69
CA LEU A 87 -5.99 -15.64 25.00
C LEU A 87 -7.27 -15.85 24.19
N TYR A 88 -7.22 -16.50 23.02
CA TYR A 88 -8.41 -16.72 22.21
C TYR A 88 -9.13 -17.98 22.68
N PRO A 89 -10.36 -17.88 23.21
CA PRO A 89 -11.11 -19.04 23.65
C PRO A 89 -11.67 -19.85 22.47
N ASN A 90 -11.75 -19.25 21.28
CA ASN A 90 -12.25 -19.85 20.06
C ASN A 90 -11.43 -19.36 18.87
N LEU A 91 -11.36 -20.20 17.83
CA LEU A 91 -10.76 -19.82 16.55
C LEU A 91 -11.49 -18.61 15.93
N PRO A 92 -10.75 -17.66 15.35
CA PRO A 92 -11.32 -16.61 14.51
C PRO A 92 -12.18 -17.17 13.37
N LEU A 93 -13.23 -16.44 13.00
CA LEU A 93 -14.15 -16.83 11.93
C LEU A 93 -13.44 -17.17 10.61
N ASP A 94 -12.46 -16.36 10.20
CA ASP A 94 -11.70 -16.58 8.96
C ASP A 94 -10.94 -17.92 8.96
N LEU A 95 -10.47 -18.36 10.14
CA LEU A 95 -9.78 -19.65 10.31
C LEU A 95 -10.75 -20.82 10.28
N ILE A 96 -11.93 -20.68 10.91
CA ILE A 96 -12.99 -21.68 10.84
C ILE A 96 -13.42 -21.88 9.38
N GLU A 97 -13.63 -20.78 8.65
CA GLU A 97 -13.95 -20.80 7.22
C GLU A 97 -12.83 -21.47 6.42
N ALA A 98 -11.57 -21.12 6.69
CA ALA A 98 -10.42 -21.71 6.01
C ALA A 98 -10.32 -23.24 6.22
N LEU A 99 -10.64 -23.72 7.42
CA LEU A 99 -10.70 -25.16 7.72
C LEU A 99 -11.86 -25.86 7.02
N THR A 100 -13.03 -25.21 6.91
CA THR A 100 -14.15 -25.80 6.17
C THR A 100 -13.90 -25.85 4.67
N CYS A 101 -13.43 -24.74 4.08
CA CYS A 101 -13.23 -24.65 2.64
C CYS A 101 -11.97 -25.42 2.21
N GLY A 102 -10.86 -25.30 2.95
CA GLY A 102 -9.57 -25.87 2.59
C GLY A 102 -9.58 -27.38 2.39
N ARG A 103 -10.44 -28.10 3.11
CA ARG A 103 -10.62 -29.55 2.99
C ARG A 103 -11.07 -30.03 1.62
N GLU A 104 -11.74 -29.16 0.86
CA GLU A 104 -12.31 -29.49 -0.44
C GLU A 104 -11.29 -29.38 -1.58
N TRP A 105 -10.14 -28.73 -1.36
CA TRP A 105 -9.09 -28.52 -2.38
C TRP A 105 -9.61 -27.99 -3.72
N GLN A 106 -10.62 -27.11 -3.68
CA GLN A 106 -11.18 -26.55 -4.92
C GLN A 106 -10.25 -25.49 -5.51
N LEU A 107 -10.26 -25.38 -6.84
CA LEU A 107 -9.50 -24.35 -7.57
C LEU A 107 -10.05 -22.94 -7.36
N GLY A 108 -11.23 -22.78 -6.78
CA GLY A 108 -11.81 -21.51 -6.40
C GLY A 108 -13.11 -21.72 -5.65
N TYR A 109 -13.60 -20.65 -5.02
CA TYR A 109 -14.80 -20.68 -4.18
C TYR A 109 -15.63 -19.43 -4.41
N ASP A 110 -16.81 -19.37 -3.80
CA ASP A 110 -17.80 -18.29 -3.95
C ASP A 110 -17.33 -16.93 -3.45
N LYS A 111 -16.40 -16.87 -2.49
CA LYS A 111 -15.94 -15.60 -1.89
C LYS A 111 -14.61 -15.14 -2.46
N LEU A 112 -13.59 -15.99 -2.39
CA LEU A 112 -12.20 -15.59 -2.53
C LEU A 112 -11.33 -16.72 -3.13
N PRO A 113 -10.11 -16.39 -3.60
CA PRO A 113 -9.14 -17.37 -4.10
C PRO A 113 -8.68 -18.38 -3.02
N PRO A 114 -8.25 -19.59 -3.42
CA PRO A 114 -8.16 -20.72 -2.48
C PRO A 114 -6.84 -20.81 -1.68
N LEU A 115 -5.79 -20.04 -2.02
CA LEU A 115 -4.45 -20.25 -1.45
C LEU A 115 -4.40 -20.23 0.09
N PRO A 116 -5.00 -19.25 0.81
CA PRO A 116 -4.92 -19.24 2.27
C PRO A 116 -5.59 -20.48 2.87
N TRP A 117 -6.68 -20.95 2.26
CA TRP A 117 -7.43 -22.11 2.73
C TRP A 117 -6.66 -23.42 2.50
N TRP A 118 -5.99 -23.56 1.36
CA TRP A 118 -5.08 -24.67 1.10
C TRP A 118 -3.92 -24.71 2.10
N LEU A 119 -3.34 -23.56 2.44
CA LEU A 119 -2.26 -23.49 3.42
C LEU A 119 -2.73 -23.86 4.82
N VAL A 120 -3.92 -23.42 5.24
CA VAL A 120 -4.52 -23.80 6.53
C VAL A 120 -4.80 -25.30 6.59
N GLU A 121 -5.38 -25.89 5.56
CA GLU A 121 -5.63 -27.35 5.51
C GLU A 121 -4.31 -28.15 5.51
N LEU A 122 -3.28 -27.68 4.79
CA LEU A 122 -1.96 -28.31 4.81
C LEU A 122 -1.38 -28.31 6.24
N VAL A 123 -1.42 -27.16 6.92
CA VAL A 123 -0.93 -27.03 8.31
C VAL A 123 -1.75 -27.86 9.28
N TYR A 124 -3.07 -27.92 9.10
CA TYR A 124 -3.94 -28.80 9.87
C TYR A 124 -3.53 -30.27 9.74
N ARG A 125 -3.27 -30.76 8.52
CA ARG A 125 -2.83 -32.14 8.29
C ARG A 125 -1.46 -32.46 8.87
N MET A 126 -0.55 -31.49 8.93
CA MET A 126 0.81 -31.70 9.44
C MET A 126 0.89 -31.65 10.97
N VAL A 127 0.16 -30.72 11.60
CA VAL A 127 0.31 -30.45 13.05
C VAL A 127 -0.96 -30.77 13.83
N GLY A 128 -2.14 -30.48 13.28
CA GLY A 128 -3.43 -30.78 13.92
C GLY A 128 -3.73 -29.97 15.19
N HIS A 129 -3.07 -28.83 15.40
CA HIS A 129 -3.23 -28.02 16.60
C HIS A 129 -3.38 -26.52 16.29
N ASP A 130 -4.24 -25.83 17.04
CA ASP A 130 -4.65 -24.45 16.72
C ASP A 130 -3.50 -23.44 16.73
N VAL A 131 -2.50 -23.66 17.59
CA VAL A 131 -1.27 -22.84 17.65
C VAL A 131 -0.55 -22.77 16.30
N ALA A 132 -0.67 -23.80 15.47
CA ALA A 132 -0.02 -23.87 14.17
C ALA A 132 -0.57 -22.83 13.19
N TYR A 133 -1.86 -22.45 13.29
CA TYR A 133 -2.44 -21.43 12.43
C TYR A 133 -1.94 -20.03 12.79
N TYR A 134 -1.77 -19.76 14.08
CA TYR A 134 -1.17 -18.51 14.55
C TYR A 134 0.31 -18.43 14.13
N ALA A 135 1.04 -19.54 14.24
CA ALA A 135 2.41 -19.63 13.75
C ALA A 135 2.48 -19.41 12.22
N LEU A 136 1.57 -20.00 11.44
CA LEU A 136 1.47 -19.80 9.99
C LEU A 136 1.29 -18.32 9.64
N ALA A 137 0.41 -17.61 10.37
CA ALA A 137 0.25 -16.17 10.20
C ALA A 137 1.52 -15.39 10.48
N GLN A 138 2.17 -15.66 11.62
CA GLN A 138 3.38 -14.94 11.99
C GLN A 138 4.56 -15.27 11.08
N ILE A 139 4.62 -16.48 10.51
CA ILE A 139 5.59 -16.81 9.45
C ILE A 139 5.36 -15.92 8.23
N ALA A 140 4.12 -15.73 7.78
CA ALA A 140 3.83 -14.85 6.66
C ALA A 140 4.24 -13.39 6.95
N VAL A 141 3.97 -12.88 8.15
CA VAL A 141 4.38 -11.54 8.59
C VAL A 141 5.91 -11.40 8.64
N VAL A 142 6.60 -12.34 9.28
CA VAL A 142 8.06 -12.34 9.40
C VAL A 142 8.74 -12.44 8.02
N LEU A 143 8.18 -13.24 7.10
CA LEU A 143 8.64 -13.27 5.71
C LEU A 143 8.48 -11.91 5.03
N ALA A 144 7.35 -11.22 5.25
CA ALA A 144 7.16 -9.87 4.74
C ALA A 144 8.20 -8.89 5.30
N PHE A 145 8.46 -8.92 6.62
CA PHE A 145 9.50 -8.10 7.25
C PHE A 145 10.89 -8.41 6.72
N ALA A 146 11.24 -9.68 6.52
CA ALA A 146 12.53 -10.07 5.94
C ALA A 146 12.71 -9.50 4.53
N ILE A 147 11.67 -9.55 3.70
CA ILE A 147 11.74 -9.00 2.34
C ILE A 147 11.80 -7.47 2.34
N VAL A 148 11.04 -6.82 3.23
CA VAL A 148 11.14 -5.36 3.41
C VAL A 148 12.52 -4.96 3.90
N TRP A 149 13.11 -5.69 4.86
CA TRP A 149 14.47 -5.47 5.33
C TRP A 149 15.48 -5.51 4.19
N LEU A 150 15.40 -6.55 3.34
CA LEU A 150 16.28 -6.67 2.16
C LEU A 150 16.11 -5.48 1.21
N THR A 151 14.87 -5.09 0.94
CA THR A 151 14.57 -3.96 0.04
C THR A 151 15.05 -2.63 0.62
N ALA A 152 14.75 -2.36 1.89
CA ALA A 152 15.10 -1.13 2.58
C ALA A 152 16.61 -1.03 2.84
N GLY A 153 17.29 -2.15 3.09
CA GLY A 153 18.74 -2.18 3.30
C GLY A 153 19.52 -1.63 2.11
N GLU A 154 19.03 -1.88 0.90
CA GLU A 154 19.61 -1.33 -0.34
C GLU A 154 19.34 0.17 -0.54
N LEU A 155 18.31 0.71 0.09
CA LEU A 155 17.85 2.10 -0.09
C LEU A 155 18.38 3.04 0.98
N VAL A 156 18.37 2.61 2.25
CA VAL A 156 18.62 3.45 3.43
C VAL A 156 19.66 2.86 4.39
N GLY A 157 20.27 1.71 4.04
CA GLY A 157 21.22 1.00 4.89
C GLY A 157 20.54 0.19 6.01
N ALA A 158 21.33 -0.61 6.73
CA ALA A 158 20.80 -1.61 7.69
C ALA A 158 20.03 -0.99 8.86
N VAL A 159 20.51 0.11 9.45
CA VAL A 159 19.79 0.78 10.56
C VAL A 159 18.47 1.38 10.06
N GLY A 160 18.48 2.01 8.87
CA GLY A 160 17.26 2.53 8.25
C GLY A 160 16.25 1.43 7.90
N ALA A 161 16.74 0.26 7.48
CA ALA A 161 15.91 -0.92 7.23
C ALA A 161 15.25 -1.44 8.52
N LEU A 162 15.98 -1.43 9.64
CA LEU A 162 15.41 -1.78 10.95
C LEU A 162 14.28 -0.85 11.33
N VAL A 163 14.51 0.46 11.19
CA VAL A 163 13.51 1.47 11.46
C VAL A 163 12.29 1.28 10.56
N ALA A 164 12.47 1.00 9.26
CA ALA A 164 11.36 0.75 8.35
C ALA A 164 10.50 -0.45 8.77
N VAL A 165 11.13 -1.56 9.20
CA VAL A 165 10.42 -2.73 9.72
C VAL A 165 9.68 -2.41 11.01
N LEU A 166 10.30 -1.70 11.96
CA LEU A 166 9.66 -1.32 13.22
C LEU A 166 8.46 -0.38 13.00
N ILE A 167 8.53 0.49 11.99
CA ILE A 167 7.38 1.32 11.58
C ILE A 167 6.24 0.44 11.04
N LEU A 168 6.56 -0.57 10.21
CA LEU A 168 5.56 -1.50 9.71
C LEU A 168 4.94 -2.35 10.83
N ASP A 169 5.74 -2.80 11.78
CA ASP A 169 5.26 -3.54 12.95
C ASP A 169 4.24 -2.73 13.77
N GLY A 170 4.44 -1.41 13.87
CA GLY A 170 3.49 -0.50 14.50
C GLY A 170 2.12 -0.40 13.80
N LEU A 171 1.99 -0.92 12.57
CA LEU A 171 0.71 -0.96 11.86
C LEU A 171 -0.13 -2.15 12.33
N HIS A 172 -1.40 -1.87 12.65
CA HIS A 172 -2.39 -2.85 13.14
C HIS A 172 -2.49 -4.16 12.31
N TYR A 173 -2.18 -4.09 11.02
CA TYR A 173 -2.26 -5.21 10.09
C TYR A 173 -1.14 -6.24 10.23
N PHE A 174 0.00 -5.86 10.81
CA PHE A 174 1.17 -6.73 10.95
C PHE A 174 1.20 -7.48 12.28
N HIS A 175 0.29 -7.19 13.21
CA HIS A 175 0.27 -7.84 14.51
C HIS A 175 -1.13 -8.33 14.92
N PHE A 176 -1.99 -7.43 15.38
CA PHE A 176 -3.24 -7.79 16.05
C PHE A 176 -4.21 -8.53 15.14
N THR A 177 -4.32 -8.09 13.89
CA THR A 177 -5.22 -8.73 12.92
C THR A 177 -4.57 -9.90 12.20
N ALA A 178 -3.25 -10.01 12.22
CA ALA A 178 -2.53 -11.09 11.55
C ALA A 178 -2.87 -12.46 12.13
N ALA A 179 -3.17 -12.55 13.43
CA ALA A 179 -3.61 -13.78 14.09
C ALA A 179 -4.81 -14.47 13.41
N LYS A 180 -5.61 -13.72 12.65
CA LYS A 180 -6.72 -14.23 11.84
C LYS A 180 -6.20 -14.58 10.44
N PHE A 181 -5.34 -15.60 10.34
CA PHE A 181 -4.71 -15.94 9.07
C PHE A 181 -5.75 -16.01 7.94
N ASN A 182 -5.67 -15.06 7.01
CA ASN A 182 -6.65 -14.88 5.96
C ASN A 182 -5.95 -14.38 4.68
N HIS A 183 -6.77 -14.05 3.68
CA HIS A 183 -6.33 -13.57 2.38
C HIS A 183 -5.44 -12.34 2.46
N ASP A 184 -5.63 -11.45 3.43
CA ASP A 184 -4.80 -10.26 3.61
C ASP A 184 -3.43 -10.60 4.20
N VAL A 185 -3.39 -11.53 5.17
CA VAL A 185 -2.14 -11.93 5.84
C VAL A 185 -1.16 -12.60 4.89
N ILE A 186 -1.62 -13.55 4.06
CA ILE A 186 -0.76 -14.21 3.07
C ILE A 186 -0.33 -13.27 1.94
N GLN A 187 -1.08 -12.19 1.70
CA GLN A 187 -0.69 -11.19 0.71
C GLN A 187 0.51 -10.36 1.14
N LEU A 188 0.75 -10.15 2.44
CA LEU A 188 1.87 -9.35 2.96
C LEU A 188 3.23 -9.79 2.36
N PRO A 189 3.66 -11.06 2.49
CA PRO A 189 4.94 -11.48 1.94
C PRO A 189 4.96 -11.47 0.41
N LEU A 190 3.83 -11.75 -0.26
CA LEU A 190 3.76 -11.76 -1.72
C LEU A 190 3.85 -10.35 -2.32
N TRP A 191 3.25 -9.35 -1.67
CA TRP A 191 3.36 -7.94 -2.05
C TRP A 191 4.76 -7.41 -1.80
N ALA A 192 5.35 -7.74 -0.64
CA ALA A 192 6.74 -7.40 -0.36
C ALA A 192 7.68 -8.03 -1.40
N LEU A 193 7.46 -9.30 -1.76
CA LEU A 193 8.26 -10.02 -2.76
C LEU A 193 8.13 -9.40 -4.14
N ALA A 194 6.92 -9.05 -4.58
CA ALA A 194 6.70 -8.37 -5.84
C ALA A 194 7.38 -6.98 -5.87
N GLY A 195 7.28 -6.20 -4.79
CA GLY A 195 7.97 -4.92 -4.66
C GLY A 195 9.49 -5.05 -4.72
N TYR A 196 10.07 -5.99 -3.95
CA TYR A 196 11.48 -6.32 -3.97
C TYR A 196 11.95 -6.75 -5.37
N ALA A 197 11.24 -7.70 -5.97
CA ALA A 197 11.58 -8.25 -7.27
C ALA A 197 11.52 -7.19 -8.37
N PHE A 198 10.51 -6.32 -8.35
CA PHE A 198 10.40 -5.21 -9.29
C PHE A 198 11.54 -4.21 -9.13
N HIS A 199 11.82 -3.78 -7.89
CA HIS A 199 12.94 -2.88 -7.60
C HIS A 199 14.27 -3.49 -8.04
N ALA A 200 14.54 -4.74 -7.66
CA ALA A 200 15.77 -5.44 -8.02
C ALA A 200 15.89 -5.68 -9.53
N ALA A 201 14.78 -5.94 -10.22
CA ALA A 201 14.77 -6.11 -11.67
C ALA A 201 15.17 -4.82 -12.40
N LEU A 202 14.65 -3.67 -11.97
CA LEU A 202 15.00 -2.37 -12.56
C LEU A 202 16.42 -1.93 -12.22
N ARG A 203 16.89 -2.18 -11.00
CA ARG A 203 18.22 -1.71 -10.55
C ARG A 203 19.36 -2.61 -11.00
N ARG A 204 19.15 -3.93 -11.00
CA ARG A 204 20.20 -4.93 -11.29
C ARG A 204 20.11 -5.51 -12.69
N GLY A 205 18.98 -5.36 -13.38
CA GLY A 205 18.78 -5.84 -14.76
C GLY A 205 18.80 -7.37 -14.95
N ARG A 206 18.88 -8.18 -13.88
CA ARG A 206 18.94 -9.65 -14.01
C ARG A 206 17.58 -10.26 -14.29
N MET A 207 17.54 -11.20 -15.22
CA MET A 207 16.31 -11.92 -15.62
C MET A 207 15.61 -12.63 -14.44
N GLY A 208 16.40 -13.17 -13.50
CA GLY A 208 15.86 -13.87 -12.33
C GLY A 208 14.89 -13.02 -11.48
N HIS A 209 15.10 -11.70 -11.41
CA HIS A 209 14.18 -10.82 -10.67
C HIS A 209 12.85 -10.62 -11.41
N TRP A 210 12.85 -10.61 -12.74
CA TRP A 210 11.62 -10.59 -13.53
C TRP A 210 10.82 -11.89 -13.39
N VAL A 211 11.51 -13.03 -13.38
CA VAL A 211 10.89 -14.34 -13.08
C VAL A 211 10.28 -14.32 -11.68
N LEU A 212 11.03 -13.84 -10.68
CA LEU A 212 10.55 -13.73 -9.30
C LEU A 212 9.30 -12.83 -9.20
N LEU A 213 9.29 -11.70 -9.92
CA LEU A 213 8.15 -10.80 -9.99
C LEU A 213 6.91 -11.50 -10.59
N GLY A 214 7.09 -12.22 -11.71
CA GLY A 214 6.03 -12.99 -12.34
C GLY A 214 5.44 -14.04 -11.40
N CYS A 215 6.30 -14.78 -10.70
CA CYS A 215 5.89 -15.73 -9.66
C CYS A 215 5.12 -15.06 -8.52
N ALA A 216 5.66 -13.97 -7.97
CA ALA A 216 5.04 -13.28 -6.84
C ALA A 216 3.65 -12.74 -7.19
N ILE A 217 3.51 -12.08 -8.34
CA ILE A 217 2.22 -11.55 -8.83
C ILE A 217 1.26 -12.71 -9.16
N GLY A 218 1.75 -13.75 -9.82
CA GLY A 218 1.01 -14.97 -10.14
C GLY A 218 0.36 -15.59 -8.91
N VAL A 219 1.18 -15.93 -7.90
CA VAL A 219 0.74 -16.53 -6.64
C VAL A 219 -0.12 -15.55 -5.82
N ALA A 220 0.15 -14.24 -5.87
CA ALA A 220 -0.66 -13.25 -5.18
C ALA A 220 -2.11 -13.16 -5.68
N LEU A 221 -2.39 -13.51 -6.94
CA LEU A 221 -3.78 -13.63 -7.42
C LEU A 221 -4.51 -14.78 -6.69
N TRP A 222 -3.82 -15.90 -6.50
CA TRP A 222 -4.35 -17.04 -5.74
C TRP A 222 -4.55 -16.75 -4.25
N ALA A 223 -3.89 -15.71 -3.72
CA ALA A 223 -4.16 -15.19 -2.39
C ALA A 223 -5.38 -14.26 -2.37
N LYS A 224 -5.44 -13.26 -3.26
CA LYS A 224 -6.55 -12.31 -3.35
C LYS A 224 -6.51 -11.58 -4.69
N TYR A 225 -7.67 -11.44 -5.34
CA TYR A 225 -7.81 -10.67 -6.58
C TYR A 225 -7.36 -9.20 -6.46
N PHE A 226 -7.28 -8.69 -5.22
CA PHE A 226 -6.80 -7.34 -4.92
C PHE A 226 -5.35 -7.09 -5.38
N VAL A 227 -4.57 -8.12 -5.74
CA VAL A 227 -3.23 -7.97 -6.34
C VAL A 227 -3.20 -7.03 -7.55
N ILE A 228 -4.31 -6.87 -8.28
CA ILE A 228 -4.39 -5.94 -9.42
C ILE A 228 -4.06 -4.50 -8.99
N VAL A 229 -4.39 -4.12 -7.75
CA VAL A 229 -4.07 -2.81 -7.18
C VAL A 229 -2.57 -2.61 -6.97
N LEU A 230 -1.79 -3.68 -6.83
CA LEU A 230 -0.33 -3.63 -6.85
C LEU A 230 0.21 -3.68 -8.29
N ALA A 231 -0.27 -4.63 -9.09
CA ALA A 231 0.25 -4.88 -10.44
C ALA A 231 0.05 -3.69 -11.39
N ALA A 232 -1.12 -3.03 -11.34
CA ALA A 232 -1.44 -1.92 -12.23
C ALA A 232 -0.53 -0.70 -12.02
N PRO A 233 -0.28 -0.21 -10.78
CA PRO A 233 0.72 0.82 -10.54
C PRO A 233 2.14 0.45 -10.95
N LEU A 234 2.57 -0.80 -10.76
CA LEU A 234 3.91 -1.24 -11.20
C LEU A 234 4.03 -1.18 -12.74
N ALA A 235 3.02 -1.65 -13.46
CA ALA A 235 2.96 -1.55 -14.91
C ALA A 235 2.89 -0.09 -15.38
N LEU A 236 2.08 0.74 -14.71
CA LEU A 236 1.97 2.16 -15.02
C LEU A 236 3.29 2.90 -14.78
N PHE A 237 3.98 2.62 -13.67
CA PHE A 237 5.31 3.16 -13.39
C PHE A 237 6.30 2.78 -14.50
N LEU A 238 6.29 1.53 -14.93
CA LEU A 238 7.14 1.05 -16.02
C LEU A 238 6.87 1.77 -17.36
N LEU A 239 5.62 2.18 -17.61
CA LEU A 239 5.23 2.92 -18.82
C LEU A 239 5.54 4.41 -18.77
N LEU A 240 5.38 5.03 -17.59
CA LEU A 240 5.46 6.49 -17.41
C LEU A 240 6.86 6.97 -17.04
N ASP A 241 7.61 6.22 -16.24
CA ASP A 241 8.91 6.64 -15.75
C ASP A 241 9.97 6.55 -16.85
N ARG A 242 10.71 7.64 -17.08
CA ARG A 242 11.71 7.72 -18.15
C ARG A 242 12.89 6.77 -17.95
N GLN A 243 13.24 6.44 -16.71
CA GLN A 243 14.37 5.56 -16.40
C GLN A 243 13.97 4.09 -16.42
N ALA A 244 12.72 3.76 -16.05
CA ALA A 244 12.20 2.40 -16.07
C ALA A 244 11.75 1.96 -17.48
N ARG A 245 11.21 2.87 -18.29
CA ARG A 245 10.65 2.58 -19.62
C ARG A 245 11.57 1.81 -20.58
N PRO A 246 12.89 2.04 -20.64
CA PRO A 246 13.80 1.23 -21.46
C PRO A 246 13.75 -0.27 -21.16
N ALA A 247 13.35 -0.69 -19.95
CA ALA A 247 13.18 -2.10 -19.63
C ALA A 247 12.11 -2.79 -20.48
N LEU A 248 11.13 -2.04 -21.02
CA LEU A 248 10.13 -2.56 -21.97
C LEU A 248 10.74 -2.97 -23.31
N ALA A 249 11.96 -2.52 -23.64
CA ALA A 249 12.66 -3.02 -24.82
C ALA A 249 13.34 -4.38 -24.58
N THR A 250 13.35 -4.88 -23.33
CA THR A 250 13.94 -6.16 -22.95
C THR A 250 12.88 -7.24 -22.78
N ALA A 251 13.28 -8.51 -22.85
CA ALA A 251 12.37 -9.63 -22.62
C ALA A 251 11.84 -9.73 -21.16
N GLY A 252 12.48 -9.05 -20.20
CA GLY A 252 12.20 -9.20 -18.76
C GLY A 252 10.74 -8.98 -18.36
N PRO A 253 10.16 -7.79 -18.59
CA PRO A 253 8.76 -7.51 -18.25
C PRO A 253 7.77 -8.48 -18.91
N TYR A 254 8.04 -8.91 -20.14
CA TYR A 254 7.18 -9.84 -20.87
C TYR A 254 7.26 -11.26 -20.31
N ILE A 255 8.44 -11.70 -19.87
CA ILE A 255 8.62 -12.98 -19.17
C ILE A 255 7.89 -12.94 -17.83
N ALA A 256 8.00 -11.85 -17.07
CA ALA A 256 7.27 -11.68 -15.82
C ALA A 256 5.75 -11.77 -16.05
N LEU A 257 5.24 -11.08 -17.07
CA LEU A 257 3.83 -11.12 -17.45
C LEU A 257 3.39 -12.52 -17.88
N ALA A 258 4.14 -13.18 -18.78
CA ALA A 258 3.82 -14.51 -19.26
C ALA A 258 3.81 -15.53 -18.11
N LEU A 259 4.76 -15.45 -17.20
CA LEU A 259 4.84 -16.34 -16.04
C LEU A 259 3.73 -16.09 -15.03
N ALA A 260 3.40 -14.82 -14.76
CA ALA A 260 2.24 -14.47 -13.95
C ALA A 260 0.95 -15.05 -14.54
N LEU A 261 0.71 -14.84 -15.84
CA LEU A 261 -0.45 -15.39 -16.54
C LEU A 261 -0.47 -16.92 -16.52
N LEU A 262 0.68 -17.58 -16.70
CA LEU A 262 0.79 -19.04 -16.63
C LEU A 262 0.38 -19.58 -15.26
N ILE A 263 0.85 -18.96 -14.18
CA ILE A 263 0.51 -19.35 -12.81
C ILE A 263 -0.96 -19.08 -12.50
N MET A 264 -1.51 -17.96 -13.00
CA MET A 264 -2.91 -17.58 -12.80
C MET A 264 -3.89 -18.40 -13.67
N ALA A 265 -3.44 -18.90 -14.82
CA ALA A 265 -4.27 -19.53 -15.84
C ALA A 265 -5.26 -20.58 -15.32
N PRO A 266 -4.86 -21.60 -14.53
CA PRO A 266 -5.80 -22.59 -14.00
C PRO A 266 -6.95 -21.95 -13.18
N HIS A 267 -6.64 -20.95 -12.36
CA HIS A 267 -7.65 -20.25 -11.57
C HIS A 267 -8.54 -19.35 -12.43
N LEU A 268 -7.97 -18.65 -13.42
CA LEU A 268 -8.74 -17.83 -14.36
C LEU A 268 -9.68 -18.67 -15.23
N VAL A 269 -9.25 -19.86 -15.67
CA VAL A 269 -10.11 -20.80 -16.40
C VAL A 269 -11.25 -21.30 -15.52
N TRP A 270 -10.97 -21.63 -14.25
CA TRP A 270 -12.01 -21.98 -13.29
C TRP A 270 -13.01 -20.84 -13.10
N LEU A 271 -12.53 -19.60 -12.98
CA LEU A 271 -13.36 -18.41 -12.78
C LEU A 271 -14.32 -18.17 -13.94
N VAL A 272 -13.84 -18.33 -15.19
CA VAL A 272 -14.68 -18.21 -16.40
C VAL A 272 -15.73 -19.32 -16.46
N ARG A 273 -15.36 -20.56 -16.11
CA ARG A 273 -16.29 -21.71 -16.10
C ARG A 273 -17.38 -21.62 -15.03
N ASN A 274 -17.16 -20.81 -14.00
CA ASN A 274 -18.08 -20.62 -12.88
C ASN A 274 -18.67 -19.19 -12.86
N ASP A 275 -18.80 -18.57 -14.04
CA ASP A 275 -19.50 -17.28 -14.24
C ASP A 275 -19.03 -16.16 -13.31
N PHE A 276 -17.74 -16.13 -12.98
CA PHE A 276 -17.15 -15.11 -12.09
C PHE A 276 -17.85 -15.03 -10.72
N LEU A 277 -18.29 -16.17 -10.17
CA LEU A 277 -19.01 -16.29 -8.89
C LEU A 277 -18.49 -15.37 -7.74
N PRO A 278 -17.16 -15.26 -7.48
CA PRO A 278 -16.61 -14.33 -6.50
C PRO A 278 -17.01 -12.86 -6.68
N PHE A 279 -17.08 -12.40 -7.92
CA PHE A 279 -17.43 -11.02 -8.25
C PHE A 279 -18.93 -10.77 -8.05
N ALA A 280 -19.77 -11.78 -8.33
CA ALA A 280 -21.18 -11.73 -8.02
C ALA A 280 -21.40 -11.63 -6.49
N TYR A 281 -20.71 -12.46 -5.70
CA TYR A 281 -20.75 -12.39 -4.23
C TYR A 281 -20.33 -11.01 -3.70
N ALA A 282 -19.19 -10.49 -4.18
CA ALA A 282 -18.69 -9.18 -3.78
C ALA A 282 -19.67 -8.05 -4.13
N SER A 283 -20.30 -8.11 -5.31
CA SER A 283 -21.29 -7.13 -5.74
C SER A 283 -22.56 -7.18 -4.88
N ALA A 284 -23.04 -8.38 -4.54
CA ALA A 284 -24.21 -8.58 -3.69
C ALA A 284 -23.96 -8.03 -2.27
N ARG A 285 -22.75 -8.23 -1.74
CA ARG A 285 -22.35 -7.71 -0.43
C ARG A 285 -22.18 -6.18 -0.42
N ALA A 286 -21.75 -5.59 -1.53
CA ALA A 286 -21.59 -4.14 -1.67
C ALA A 286 -22.89 -3.38 -1.97
N ALA A 287 -23.91 -4.04 -2.54
CA ALA A 287 -25.14 -3.38 -2.96
C ALA A 287 -25.89 -2.64 -1.81
N PRO A 288 -26.05 -3.21 -0.59
CA PRO A 288 -26.73 -2.53 0.51
C PRO A 288 -26.00 -1.27 0.99
N SER A 289 -24.66 -1.27 1.02
CA SER A 289 -23.85 -0.14 1.48
C SER A 289 -23.87 1.01 0.46
N ILE A 290 -23.79 0.70 -0.83
CA ILE A 290 -23.93 1.67 -1.92
C ILE A 290 -25.33 2.30 -1.90
N MET A 291 -26.38 1.48 -1.79
CA MET A 291 -27.76 1.97 -1.73
C MET A 291 -27.99 2.86 -0.51
N SER A 292 -27.40 2.53 0.63
CA SER A 292 -27.47 3.32 1.86
C SER A 292 -26.71 4.65 1.73
N CYS A 293 -25.53 4.64 1.12
CA CYS A 293 -24.76 5.86 0.82
C CYS A 293 -25.52 6.79 -0.14
N ILE A 294 -26.10 6.23 -1.22
CA ILE A 294 -26.93 6.99 -2.16
C ILE A 294 -28.16 7.57 -1.45
N ARG A 295 -28.86 6.77 -0.63
CA ARG A 295 -30.02 7.22 0.15
C ARG A 295 -29.65 8.32 1.14
N TRP A 296 -28.51 8.21 1.80
CA TRP A 296 -27.98 9.24 2.70
C TRP A 296 -27.63 10.52 1.94
N CYS A 297 -26.92 10.44 0.81
CA CYS A 297 -26.64 11.58 -0.07
C CYS A 297 -27.90 12.26 -0.61
N LEU A 298 -28.94 11.49 -0.95
CA LEU A 298 -30.24 12.01 -1.38
C LEU A 298 -31.00 12.69 -0.24
N ARG A 299 -30.85 12.19 1.01
CA ARG A 299 -31.55 12.72 2.20
C ARG A 299 -30.83 13.92 2.82
N SER A 300 -29.51 14.00 2.71
CA SER A 300 -28.68 15.07 3.31
C SER A 300 -28.60 16.35 2.48
N GLY A 301 -29.21 16.39 1.28
CA GLY A 301 -29.27 17.60 0.44
C GLY A 301 -27.91 18.11 -0.06
N ASN A 302 -26.82 17.39 0.20
CA ASN A 302 -25.44 17.86 0.01
C ASN A 302 -24.90 17.63 -1.43
N TRP A 303 -25.78 17.73 -2.43
CA TRP A 303 -25.45 17.50 -3.85
C TRP A 303 -24.47 18.54 -4.42
N ARG A 304 -24.39 19.74 -3.81
CA ARG A 304 -23.57 20.85 -4.29
C ARG A 304 -22.06 20.63 -4.15
N PHE A 305 -21.63 19.76 -3.23
CA PHE A 305 -20.20 19.53 -2.99
C PHE A 305 -19.56 18.61 -4.05
N TYR A 306 -20.33 17.66 -4.61
CA TYR A 306 -19.79 16.67 -5.54
C TYR A 306 -19.87 17.11 -7.02
N CYS A 307 -20.94 17.80 -7.43
CA CYS A 307 -21.12 18.21 -8.84
C CYS A 307 -20.19 19.34 -9.31
N ARG A 308 -19.47 20.03 -8.41
CA ARG A 308 -18.49 21.05 -8.82
C ARG A 308 -17.15 20.47 -9.26
N ARG A 309 -16.87 19.20 -8.93
CA ARG A 309 -15.60 18.52 -9.28
C ARG A 309 -15.73 17.56 -10.47
N SER A 310 -16.93 17.22 -10.91
CA SER A 310 -17.19 16.30 -12.02
C SER A 310 -17.38 16.96 -13.40
N ARG A 311 -17.23 18.28 -13.53
CA ARG A 311 -17.23 18.99 -14.83
C ARG A 311 -15.96 18.79 -15.69
N LEU A 312 -15.08 17.85 -15.32
CA LEU A 312 -13.85 17.54 -16.07
C LEU A 312 -13.83 16.12 -16.67
N LEU A 313 -14.94 15.38 -16.67
CA LEU A 313 -15.03 14.08 -17.34
C LEU A 313 -16.14 14.09 -18.40
N PRO A 314 -15.83 13.80 -19.68
CA PRO A 314 -16.85 13.65 -20.72
C PRO A 314 -17.67 12.36 -20.49
N PRO A 315 -18.96 12.35 -20.90
CA PRO A 315 -19.87 11.25 -20.60
C PRO A 315 -19.63 10.07 -21.54
N LEU A 316 -18.91 9.07 -21.06
CA LEU A 316 -18.93 7.71 -21.62
C LEU A 316 -19.93 6.89 -20.82
N PHE A 317 -21.24 7.05 -21.04
CA PHE A 317 -22.24 5.98 -20.85
C PHE A 317 -23.58 6.41 -21.47
N GLY A 318 -24.08 5.56 -22.36
CA GLY A 318 -25.27 5.78 -23.16
C GLY A 318 -26.55 5.95 -22.33
N ARG A 319 -27.50 6.66 -22.92
CA ARG A 319 -28.83 6.96 -22.37
C ARG A 319 -29.57 5.68 -21.99
N GLY A 320 -29.85 5.51 -20.69
CA GLY A 320 -30.87 4.56 -20.21
C GLY A 320 -32.31 5.09 -20.42
N PRO A 321 -33.33 4.22 -20.35
CA PRO A 321 -34.67 4.48 -20.91
C PRO A 321 -35.47 5.51 -20.11
N LYS A 322 -36.10 6.46 -20.82
CA LYS A 322 -37.02 7.48 -20.29
C LYS A 322 -38.41 6.88 -20.00
N GLU A 323 -38.59 6.13 -18.90
CA GLU A 323 -39.92 5.58 -18.56
C GLU A 323 -40.31 5.74 -17.08
N LYS A 324 -39.84 6.79 -16.37
CA LYS A 324 -40.22 7.03 -14.95
C LYS A 324 -40.57 8.49 -14.60
N ARG A 325 -41.01 9.31 -15.56
CA ARG A 325 -41.44 10.70 -15.31
C ARG A 325 -42.95 10.98 -15.41
N ARG A 326 -43.80 9.98 -15.61
CA ARG A 326 -45.27 10.18 -15.73
C ARG A 326 -46.13 9.79 -14.52
N ARG A 327 -45.58 9.24 -13.43
CA ARG A 327 -46.39 8.79 -12.27
C ARG A 327 -46.55 9.75 -11.08
N CYS A 328 -46.11 11.00 -11.17
CA CYS A 328 -46.27 12.00 -10.09
C CYS A 328 -47.24 13.15 -10.40
N ARG A 329 -48.15 13.02 -11.39
CA ARG A 329 -49.06 14.12 -11.78
C ARG A 329 -50.55 13.77 -11.83
N LEU A 330 -51.00 12.78 -11.04
CA LEU A 330 -52.41 12.36 -11.00
C LEU A 330 -52.97 12.08 -9.58
N ARG A 331 -52.42 12.71 -8.53
CA ARG A 331 -53.06 12.77 -7.20
C ARG A 331 -53.22 14.21 -6.72
N ARG A 332 -54.10 14.95 -7.37
CA ARG A 332 -54.77 16.14 -6.83
C ARG A 332 -56.19 16.19 -7.40
N ARG A 333 -57.12 15.52 -6.72
CA ARG A 333 -58.54 15.90 -6.75
C ARG A 333 -59.01 16.05 -5.29
N PRO A 334 -59.84 17.06 -4.97
CA PRO A 334 -60.31 17.29 -3.61
C PRO A 334 -61.41 16.30 -3.22
N MET A 335 -61.51 16.01 -1.91
CA MET A 335 -62.63 15.30 -1.30
C MET A 335 -63.91 16.15 -1.36
N PRO A 336 -65.10 15.57 -1.64
CA PRO A 336 -66.37 16.15 -1.22
C PRO A 336 -66.75 15.68 0.18
N SER A 337 -67.41 16.58 0.91
CA SER A 337 -67.92 16.44 2.27
C SER A 337 -69.16 15.52 2.39
N THR A 338 -69.25 14.87 3.55
CA THR A 338 -70.45 14.44 4.30
C THR A 338 -71.86 14.63 3.70
N ALA A 339 -72.68 13.58 3.72
CA ALA A 339 -74.10 13.65 4.11
C ALA A 339 -74.64 12.26 4.50
N ALA A 340 -75.57 12.28 5.44
CA ALA A 340 -76.23 11.17 6.11
C ALA A 340 -77.13 10.31 5.19
N SER A 341 -77.30 9.03 5.53
CA SER A 341 -78.59 8.39 5.84
C SER A 341 -78.35 7.12 6.64
#